data_AF-A0A2N3DTI9-F1
#
_entry.id   AF-A0A2N3DTI9-F1
#
_cell.length_a   1.000
_cell.length_b   1.000
_cell.length_c   1.000
_cell.angle_alpha   90.00
_cell.angle_beta   90.00
_cell.angle_gamma   90.00
#
_symmetry.space_group_name_H-M   'P 1'
#
loop_
_entity.id
_entity.type
_entity.pdbx_description
1 polymer ?
#
loop_
_entity_poly.entity_id
_entity_poly.type
_entity_poly.pdbx_seq_one_letter_code
_entity_poly.pdbx_strand_id
1 'polypeptide(L)'
;MAAYDKADLERRMAGAVESLKHDLAGLRTGRANTTLLDPVTVEVYGAQMPLNQVATVSAPEPRMLSVQVWDKSNVGPVDKAIRSAGL
;
A
#
# COMPACT_ATOMS: atom_id res chain seq x y z
N MET A 1 31.18 35.15 2.43
CA MET A 1 29.81 34.71 2.09
C MET A 1 29.75 33.22 2.29
N ALA A 2 28.80 32.72 3.09
CA ALA A 2 28.64 31.27 3.29
C ALA A 2 28.37 30.61 1.93
N ALA A 3 29.33 29.80 1.46
CA ALA A 3 29.17 29.00 0.26
C ALA A 3 28.14 27.90 0.58
N TYR A 4 26.90 28.10 0.16
CA TYR A 4 25.89 27.08 0.30
C TYR A 4 26.09 26.01 -0.78
N ASP A 5 26.06 24.75 -0.35
CA ASP A 5 26.14 23.62 -1.26
C ASP A 5 24.79 23.45 -1.95
N LYS A 6 24.75 23.81 -3.24
CA LYS A 6 23.54 23.70 -4.06
C LYS A 6 23.05 22.25 -4.16
N ALA A 7 23.95 21.28 -4.18
CA ALA A 7 23.60 19.87 -4.30
C ALA A 7 22.94 19.34 -3.02
N ASP A 8 23.41 19.77 -1.84
CA ASP A 8 22.77 19.43 -0.56
C ASP A 8 21.36 20.03 -0.45
N LEU A 9 21.19 21.28 -0.87
CA LEU A 9 19.88 21.94 -0.89
C LEU A 9 18.90 21.24 -1.83
N GLU A 10 19.32 20.88 -3.05
CA GLU A 10 18.49 20.14 -4.01
C GLU A 10 18.10 18.76 -3.45
N ARG A 11 19.04 18.05 -2.80
CA ARG A 11 18.76 16.77 -2.14
C ARG A 11 17.71 16.91 -1.04
N ARG A 12 17.82 17.94 -0.18
CA ARG A 12 16.87 18.17 0.91
C ARG A 12 15.48 18.56 0.40
N MET A 13 15.42 19.38 -0.66
CA MET A 13 14.16 19.73 -1.32
C MET A 13 13.50 18.49 -1.97
N ALA A 14 14.28 17.67 -2.68
CA ALA A 14 13.77 16.43 -3.27
C ALA A 14 13.25 15.46 -2.19
N GLY A 15 13.97 15.32 -1.07
CA GLY A 15 13.53 14.50 0.06
C GLY A 15 12.22 14.99 0.69
N ALA A 16 12.04 16.31 0.82
CA ALA A 16 10.80 16.88 1.32
C ALA A 16 9.60 16.60 0.39
N VAL A 17 9.82 16.70 -0.92
CA VAL A 17 8.80 16.38 -1.93
C VAL A 17 8.44 14.89 -1.90
N GLU A 18 9.41 13.99 -1.75
CA GLU A 18 9.11 12.56 -1.64
C GLU A 18 8.38 12.18 -0.35
N SER A 19 8.74 12.80 0.79
CA SER A 19 7.96 12.62 2.03
C SER A 19 6.51 13.04 1.83
N LEU A 20 6.28 14.20 1.22
CA LEU A 20 4.93 14.70 0.94
C LEU A 20 4.15 13.76 0.02
N LYS A 21 4.78 13.21 -1.03
CA LYS A 21 4.14 12.24 -1.92
C LYS A 21 3.76 10.97 -1.19
N HIS A 22 4.62 10.48 -0.29
CA HIS A 22 4.36 9.29 0.50
C HIS A 22 3.16 9.49 1.42
N ASP A 23 3.12 10.63 2.12
CA ASP A 23 2.01 11.00 3.00
C ASP A 23 0.68 11.12 2.22
N LEU A 24 0.72 11.71 1.03
CA LEU A 24 -0.45 11.84 0.16
C LEU A 24 -0.88 10.52 -0.48
N ALA A 25 0.04 9.58 -0.73
CA ALA A 25 -0.29 8.26 -1.28
C ALA A 25 -1.13 7.42 -0.30
N GLY A 26 -0.91 7.60 1.01
CA GLY A 26 -1.71 6.99 2.07
C GLY A 26 -3.08 7.65 2.29
N LEU A 27 -3.31 8.83 1.70
CA LEU A 27 -4.56 9.58 1.91
C LEU A 27 -5.73 8.95 1.14
N ARG A 28 -6.78 8.61 1.87
CA ARG A 28 -7.97 7.97 1.31
C ARG A 28 -8.86 8.99 0.58
N THR A 29 -8.61 9.19 -0.70
CA THR A 29 -9.32 10.15 -1.56
C THR A 29 -10.55 9.58 -2.28
N GLY A 30 -11.01 8.38 -1.90
CA GLY A 30 -12.12 7.69 -2.57
C GLY A 30 -11.74 7.07 -3.93
N ARG A 31 -10.46 7.11 -4.29
CA ARG A 31 -9.88 6.34 -5.41
C ARG A 31 -9.28 5.04 -4.90
N ALA A 32 -9.46 3.96 -5.65
CA ALA A 32 -8.80 2.68 -5.42
C ALA A 32 -7.29 2.86 -5.50
N ASN A 33 -6.59 2.62 -4.38
CA ASN A 33 -5.14 2.56 -4.31
C ASN A 33 -4.76 1.21 -3.69
N THR A 34 -3.79 0.51 -4.28
CA THR A 34 -3.30 -0.78 -3.79
C THR A 34 -2.65 -0.65 -2.42
N THR A 35 -2.05 0.51 -2.11
CA THR A 35 -1.43 0.81 -0.81
C THR A 35 -2.43 0.72 0.36
N LEU A 36 -3.73 0.85 0.08
CA LEU A 36 -4.77 0.71 1.09
C LEU A 36 -4.81 -0.70 1.72
N LEU A 37 -4.39 -1.71 0.97
CA LEU A 37 -4.40 -3.10 1.40
C LEU A 37 -3.07 -3.59 1.99
N ASP A 38 -2.03 -2.75 2.00
CA ASP A 38 -0.72 -3.06 2.59
C ASP A 38 -0.76 -3.43 4.09
N PRO A 39 -1.57 -2.78 4.96
CA PRO A 39 -1.65 -3.16 6.37
C PRO A 39 -2.50 -4.41 6.63
N VAL A 40 -3.15 -4.99 5.61
CA VAL A 40 -4.04 -6.15 5.78
C VAL A 40 -3.20 -7.41 5.98
N THR A 41 -3.41 -8.07 7.12
CA THR A 41 -2.83 -9.37 7.44
C THR A 41 -3.87 -10.46 7.33
N VAL A 42 -3.46 -11.60 6.78
CA VAL A 42 -4.31 -12.76 6.51
C VAL A 42 -3.72 -13.96 7.23
N GLU A 43 -4.58 -14.68 7.96
CA GLU A 43 -4.19 -15.92 8.60
C GLU A 43 -4.22 -17.06 7.57
N VAL A 44 -3.05 -17.60 7.25
CA VAL A 44 -2.85 -18.66 6.26
C VAL A 44 -2.05 -19.78 6.91
N TYR A 45 -2.59 -21.00 6.89
CA TYR A 45 -2.00 -22.19 7.52
C TYR A 45 -1.58 -21.99 9.00
N GLY A 46 -2.31 -21.16 9.76
CA GLY A 46 -2.03 -20.88 11.17
C GLY A 46 -0.95 -19.82 11.43
N ALA A 47 -0.47 -19.12 10.39
CA ALA A 47 0.44 -17.99 10.51
C ALA A 47 -0.20 -16.72 9.92
N GLN A 48 0.06 -15.57 10.55
CA GLN A 48 -0.33 -14.27 10.01
C GLN A 48 0.68 -13.84 8.95
N MET A 49 0.21 -13.66 7.72
CA MET A 49 1.02 -13.19 6.59
C MET A 49 0.39 -11.94 5.98
N PRO A 50 1.18 -10.97 5.51
CA PRO A 50 0.62 -9.81 4.84
C PRO A 50 -0.03 -10.19 3.49
N LEU A 51 -1.09 -9.49 3.12
CA LEU A 51 -1.89 -9.81 1.92
C LEU A 51 -1.05 -9.84 0.63
N ASN A 52 -0.04 -8.96 0.53
CA ASN A 52 0.87 -8.88 -0.61
C ASN A 52 1.73 -10.14 -0.84
N GLN A 53 1.86 -11.02 0.16
CA GLN A 53 2.59 -12.29 0.06
C GLN A 53 1.69 -13.46 -0.34
N VAL A 54 0.37 -13.29 -0.36
CA VAL A 54 -0.60 -14.35 -0.66
C VAL A 54 -1.46 -14.03 -1.89
N ALA A 55 -1.45 -12.77 -2.33
CA ALA A 55 -2.22 -12.29 -3.46
C ALA A 55 -1.53 -11.13 -4.20
N THR A 56 -1.85 -11.00 -5.48
CA THR A 56 -1.49 -9.83 -6.28
C THR A 56 -2.64 -8.83 -6.28
N VAL A 57 -2.39 -7.60 -5.85
CA VAL A 57 -3.38 -6.52 -5.82
C VAL A 57 -3.15 -5.58 -7.00
N SER A 58 -4.23 -5.24 -7.70
CA SER A 58 -4.23 -4.25 -8.78
C SER A 58 -5.45 -3.34 -8.69
N ALA A 59 -5.34 -2.12 -9.23
CA ALA A 59 -6.43 -1.15 -9.29
C ALA A 59 -6.80 -0.88 -10.75
N PRO A 60 -7.57 -1.78 -11.42
CA PRO A 60 -7.91 -1.62 -12.84
C PRO A 60 -8.82 -0.42 -13.10
N GLU A 61 -9.64 -0.05 -12.12
CA GLU A 61 -10.56 1.08 -12.21
C GLU A 61 -10.48 1.97 -10.95
N PRO A 62 -10.81 3.27 -11.04
CA PRO A 62 -10.69 4.19 -9.92
C PRO A 62 -11.53 3.85 -8.68
N ARG A 63 -12.51 2.94 -8.78
CA ARG A 63 -13.38 2.54 -7.67
C ARG A 63 -13.33 1.03 -7.39
N MET A 64 -12.40 0.30 -8.02
CA MET A 64 -12.29 -1.15 -7.90
C MET A 64 -10.86 -1.56 -7.61
N LEU A 65 -10.68 -2.37 -6.56
CA LEU A 65 -9.45 -3.12 -6.31
C LEU A 65 -9.70 -4.58 -6.70
N SER A 66 -8.81 -5.13 -7.52
CA SER A 66 -8.79 -6.53 -7.88
C SER A 66 -7.69 -7.23 -7.09
N VAL A 67 -8.07 -8.25 -6.33
CA VAL A 67 -7.16 -9.06 -5.51
C VAL A 67 -7.14 -10.48 -6.08
N GLN A 68 -6.03 -10.84 -6.71
CA GLN A 68 -5.81 -12.16 -7.28
C GLN A 68 -5.04 -13.03 -6.30
N VAL A 69 -5.75 -13.90 -5.57
CA VAL A 69 -5.15 -14.85 -4.62
C VAL A 69 -4.50 -15.99 -5.39
N TRP A 70 -3.28 -16.38 -5.01
CA TRP A 70 -2.55 -17.44 -5.70
C TRP A 70 -3.06 -18.85 -5.38
N ASP A 71 -3.47 -19.08 -4.14
CA ASP A 71 -4.12 -20.32 -3.71
C ASP A 71 -5.62 -20.11 -3.44
N LYS A 72 -6.45 -20.91 -4.09
CA LYS A 72 -7.90 -20.92 -3.93
C LYS A 72 -8.34 -21.25 -2.50
N SER A 73 -7.56 -22.04 -1.76
CA SER A 73 -7.88 -22.39 -0.37
C SER A 73 -7.87 -21.17 0.56
N ASN A 74 -7.08 -20.15 0.22
CA ASN A 74 -6.89 -18.94 1.02
C ASN A 74 -7.89 -17.81 0.68
N VAL A 75 -8.78 -18.01 -0.29
CA VAL A 75 -9.76 -16.98 -0.70
C VAL A 75 -10.71 -16.60 0.45
N GLY A 76 -11.17 -17.58 1.23
CA GLY A 76 -12.04 -17.33 2.39
C GLY A 76 -11.36 -16.50 3.49
N PRO A 77 -10.17 -16.93 3.98
CA PRO A 77 -9.37 -16.14 4.91
C PRO A 77 -9.06 -14.72 4.40
N VAL A 78 -8.70 -14.57 3.13
CA VAL A 78 -8.42 -13.27 2.49
C VAL A 78 -9.65 -12.36 2.50
N ASP A 79 -10.82 -12.86 2.08
CA ASP A 79 -12.06 -12.06 2.08
C ASP A 79 -12.42 -11.61 3.51
N LYS A 80 -12.27 -12.51 4.49
CA LYS A 80 -12.50 -12.18 5.90
C LYS A 80 -11.53 -11.12 6.40
N ALA A 81 -10.24 -11.22 6.07
CA ALA A 81 -9.22 -10.26 6.46
C ALA A 81 -9.48 -8.87 5.89
N ILE A 82 -9.82 -8.77 4.59
CA ILE A 82 -10.14 -7.50 3.93
C ILE A 82 -11.38 -6.85 4.57
N ARG A 83 -12.44 -7.62 4.85
CA ARG A 83 -13.63 -7.10 5.54
C ARG A 83 -13.34 -6.64 6.96
N SER A 84 -12.50 -7.38 7.68
CA SER A 84 -12.15 -7.08 9.07
C SER A 84 -11.22 -5.88 9.20
N ALA A 85 -10.47 -5.55 8.14
CA ALA A 85 -9.60 -4.38 8.11
C ALA A 85 -10.37 -3.04 8.20
N GLY A 86 -11.70 -3.05 8.01
CA GLY A 86 -12.53 -1.86 8.21
C GLY A 86 -12.19 -0.72 7.25
N LEU A 87 -11.68 -1.07 6.06
CA LEU A 87 -11.37 -0.14 4.97
C LEU A 87 -12.68 0.36 4.36
#